data_AF-A0A960PMC4-F1
#
_entry.id   AF-A0A960PMC4-F1
#
_cell.length_a   1.000
_cell.length_b   1.000
_cell.length_c   1.000
_cell.angle_alpha   90.00
_cell.angle_beta   90.00
_cell.angle_gamma   90.00
#
_symmetry.space_group_name_H-M   'P 1'
#
loop_
_entity.id
_entity.type
_entity.pdbx_description
1 polymer ?
#
loop_
_entity_poly.entity_id
_entity_poly.type
_entity_poly.pdbx_seq_one_letter_code
_entity_poly.pdbx_strand_id
1 'polypeptide(L)' 'MSAKKRQEMSLFESFVRKESFSGLLLVFIAICAFAVANSPFSGLYQSWKKMEIAFHFGSWVHLEYSLLYWINDGLMG' A
#
# COMPACT_ATOMS: atom_id res chain seq x y z
N MET A 1 4.12 51.88 0.67
CA MET A 1 3.49 50.83 1.51
C MET A 1 2.81 49.85 0.55
N SER A 2 3.54 48.84 0.05
CA SER A 2 3.05 47.94 -1.00
C SER A 2 2.62 46.62 -0.38
N ALA A 3 1.34 46.30 -0.53
CA ALA A 3 0.68 45.15 0.10
C ALA A 3 1.32 43.84 -0.36
N LYS A 4 1.81 43.07 0.62
CA LYS A 4 2.43 41.75 0.49
C LYS A 4 1.36 40.72 0.08
N LYS A 5 0.96 40.70 -1.19
CA LYS A 5 0.04 39.71 -1.76
C LYS A 5 0.83 38.56 -2.39
N ARG A 6 1.48 37.73 -1.58
CA ARG A 6 2.08 36.47 -2.05
C ARG A 6 1.90 35.38 -1.01
N GLN A 7 1.32 34.28 -1.48
CA GLN A 7 1.16 32.99 -0.82
C GLN A 7 -0.02 32.86 0.15
N GLU A 8 -1.22 32.89 -0.40
CA GLU A 8 -2.26 31.95 0.03
C GLU A 8 -2.39 30.92 -1.10
N MET A 9 -1.43 30.00 -1.22
CA MET A 9 -1.78 28.71 -1.84
C MET A 9 -2.88 28.17 -0.95
N SER A 10 -4.07 27.91 -1.49
CA SER A 10 -5.14 27.31 -0.69
C SER A 10 -4.56 26.06 -0.04
N LEU A 11 -4.77 25.88 1.26
CA LEU A 11 -4.24 24.73 2.00
C LEU A 11 -4.55 23.42 1.26
N PHE A 12 -5.72 23.39 0.60
CA PHE A 12 -6.16 22.36 -0.32
C PHE A 12 -5.19 22.10 -1.48
N GLU A 13 -4.75 23.10 -2.26
CA GLU A 13 -3.75 22.87 -3.32
C GLU A 13 -2.40 22.37 -2.79
N SER A 14 -1.98 22.88 -1.64
CA SER A 14 -0.71 22.44 -1.03
C SER A 14 -0.80 21.01 -0.49
N PHE A 15 -1.99 20.60 -0.04
CA PHE A 15 -2.32 19.27 0.46
C PHE A 15 -2.45 18.28 -0.70
N VAL A 16 -3.24 18.61 -1.73
CA VAL A 16 -3.34 17.82 -2.96
C VAL A 16 -1.96 17.63 -3.57
N ARG A 17 -1.13 18.67 -3.70
CA ARG A 17 0.22 18.50 -4.23
C ARG A 17 1.11 17.57 -3.38
N LYS A 18 0.88 17.46 -2.08
CA LYS A 18 1.60 16.54 -1.18
C LYS A 18 1.02 15.12 -1.22
N GLU A 19 -0.30 14.96 -1.29
CA GLU A 19 -0.97 13.65 -1.37
C GLU A 19 -0.95 13.04 -2.77
N SER A 20 -0.82 13.84 -3.83
CA SER A 20 -0.80 13.35 -5.21
C SER A 20 0.27 12.29 -5.46
N PHE A 21 1.38 12.29 -4.69
CA PHE A 21 2.41 11.27 -4.83
C PHE A 21 1.96 9.89 -4.35
N SER A 22 1.26 9.79 -3.22
CA SER A 22 0.77 8.50 -2.71
C SER A 22 -0.33 7.94 -3.60
N GLY A 23 -1.24 8.79 -4.09
CA GLY A 23 -2.27 8.40 -5.05
C GLY A 23 -1.68 7.91 -6.37
N LEU A 24 -0.69 8.62 -6.92
CA LEU A 24 0.00 8.20 -8.14
C LEU A 24 0.79 6.91 -7.95
N LEU A 25 1.48 6.77 -6.81
CA LEU A 25 2.22 5.56 -6.46
C LEU A 25 1.27 4.35 -6.32
N LEU A 26 0.08 4.54 -5.74
CA LEU A 26 -0.91 3.48 -5.60
C LEU A 26 -1.44 3.00 -6.96
N VAL A 27 -1.78 3.93 -7.86
CA VAL A 27 -2.18 3.58 -9.23
C VAL A 27 -1.06 2.85 -9.95
N PHE A 28 0.18 3.32 -9.81
CA PHE A 28 1.34 2.67 -10.41
C PHE A 28 1.52 1.24 -9.90
N ILE A 29 1.48 1.03 -8.58
CA ILE A 29 1.57 -0.31 -7.97
C ILE A 29 0.43 -1.20 -8.44
N ALA A 30 -0.79 -0.69 -8.55
CA ALA A 30 -1.95 -1.46 -9.03
C ALA A 30 -1.75 -1.94 -10.47
N ILE A 31 -1.25 -1.08 -11.36
CA ILE A 31 -0.92 -1.46 -12.75
C ILE A 31 0.17 -2.53 -12.76
N CYS A 32 1.24 -2.38 -11.97
CA CYS A 32 2.29 -3.38 -11.84
C CYS A 32 1.75 -4.72 -11.33
N ALA A 33 0.89 -4.72 -10.31
CA ALA A 33 0.26 -5.92 -9.77
C ALA A 33 -0.58 -6.62 -10.83
N PHE A 34 -1.36 -5.86 -11.61
CA PHE A 34 -2.17 -6.41 -12.70
C PHE A 34 -1.29 -7.01 -13.81
N ALA A 35 -0.21 -6.34 -14.19
CA ALA A 35 0.75 -6.85 -15.17
C ALA A 35 1.39 -8.16 -14.71
N VAL A 36 1.88 -8.22 -13.47
CA VAL A 36 2.48 -9.43 -12.88
C VAL A 36 1.48 -10.59 -12.83
N ALA A 37 0.23 -10.32 -12.42
CA ALA A 37 -0.82 -11.33 -12.34
C ALA A 37 -1.20 -11.94 -13.71
N ASN A 38 -1.04 -11.19 -14.80
CA ASN A 38 -1.31 -11.65 -16.17
C ASN A 38 -0.05 -12.14 -16.91
N SER A 39 1.10 -12.24 -16.22
CA SER A 39 2.38 -12.67 -16.79
C SER A 39 2.72 -14.13 -16.46
N PRO A 40 3.78 -14.71 -17.05
CA PRO A 40 4.31 -16.02 -16.66
C PRO A 40 4.72 -16.10 -15.17
N PHE A 41 4.93 -14.97 -14.50
CA PHE A 41 5.22 -14.89 -13.07
C PHE A 41 3.97 -15.03 -12.19
N SER A 42 2.78 -15.22 -12.77
CA SER A 42 1.52 -15.42 -12.04
C SER A 42 1.59 -16.56 -11.03
N GLY A 43 2.29 -17.66 -11.35
CA GLY A 43 2.54 -18.77 -10.42
C GLY A 43 3.31 -18.33 -9.17
N LEU A 44 4.40 -17.58 -9.36
CA LEU A 44 5.20 -17.02 -8.27
C LEU A 44 4.36 -16.06 -7.42
N TYR A 45 3.59 -15.18 -8.06
CA TYR A 45 2.70 -14.23 -7.40
C TYR A 45 1.63 -14.92 -6.55
N GLN A 46 1.04 -16.02 -7.04
CA GLN A 46 0.06 -16.81 -6.28
C GLN A 46 0.72 -17.54 -5.09
N SER A 47 1.91 -18.09 -5.26
CA SER A 47 2.65 -18.73 -4.17
C SER A 47 3.03 -17.73 -3.07
N TRP A 48 3.43 -16.52 -3.44
CA TRP A 48 3.71 -15.44 -2.49
C TRP A 48 2.48 -15.06 -1.68
N LYS A 49 1.32 -14.86 -2.33
CA LYS A 49 0.07 -14.54 -1.61
C LYS A 49 -0.39 -15.63 -0.66
N LYS A 50 -0.14 -16.89 -1.00
CA LYS A 50 -0.50 -18.07 -0.20
C LYS A 50 0.57 -18.46 0.82
N MET A 51 1.71 -17.77 0.85
CA MET A 51 2.75 -18.04 1.83
C MET A 51 2.17 -17.86 3.23
N GLU A 52 2.17 -18.91 4.01
CA GLU A 52 1.67 -18.88 5.39
C GLU A 52 2.77 -18.36 6.31
N ILE A 53 2.43 -17.36 7.10
CA ILE A 53 3.27 -16.88 8.18
C ILE A 53 2.64 -17.36 9.48
N ALA A 54 3.37 -18.24 10.15
CA ALA A 54 2.98 -18.81 11.42
C ALA A 54 3.82 -18.20 12.55
N PHE A 55 3.14 -17.61 13.54
CA PHE A 55 3.75 -17.19 14.79
C PHE A 55 3.23 -18.06 15.94
N HIS A 56 4.15 -18.72 16.63
CA HIS A 56 3.85 -19.57 17.78
C HIS A 56 4.37 -18.91 19.05
N PHE A 57 3.48 -18.59 20.00
CA PHE A 57 3.86 -18.08 21.31
C PHE A 57 3.43 -19.08 22.39
N GLY A 58 4.39 -19.88 22.87
CA GLY A 58 4.12 -20.98 23.78
C GLY A 58 3.24 -22.06 23.14
N SER A 59 2.46 -22.78 23.95
CA SER A 59 1.59 -23.88 23.52
C SER A 59 0.12 -23.48 23.32
N TRP A 60 -0.24 -22.21 23.54
CA TRP A 60 -1.63 -21.75 23.53
C TRP A 60 -1.96 -20.78 22.38
N VAL A 61 -0.96 -20.08 21.84
CA VAL A 61 -1.18 -19.06 20.82
C VAL A 61 -0.54 -19.51 19.51
N HIS A 62 -1.41 -19.78 18.53
CA HIS A 62 -1.08 -20.16 17.17
C HIS A 62 -1.72 -19.13 16.22
N LEU A 63 -0.93 -18.25 15.64
CA LEU A 63 -1.38 -17.36 14.58
C LEU A 63 -0.84 -17.86 13.25
N GLU A 64 -1.69 -18.51 12.49
CA GLU A 64 -1.39 -19.03 11.16
C GLU A 64 -2.27 -18.31 10.14
N TYR A 65 -1.69 -17.34 9.45
CA TYR A 65 -2.39 -16.56 8.43
C TYR A 65 -1.53 -16.44 7.19
N SER A 66 -2.18 -16.37 6.02
CA SER A 66 -1.47 -16.11 4.78
C SER A 66 -0.88 -14.69 4.80
N LEU A 67 0.22 -14.50 4.07
CA LEU A 67 0.87 -13.21 3.87
C LEU A 67 -0.14 -12.15 3.41
N LEU A 68 -1.13 -12.54 2.58
CA LEU A 68 -2.18 -11.64 2.13
C LEU A 68 -3.05 -11.09 3.28
N TYR A 69 -3.38 -11.90 4.28
CA TYR A 69 -4.13 -11.44 5.45
C TYR A 69 -3.33 -10.41 6.25
N TRP A 70 -2.04 -10.68 6.50
CA TRP A 70 -1.15 -9.73 7.18
C TRP A 70 -1.01 -8.40 6.44
N ILE A 71 -0.93 -8.42 5.09
CA ILE A 71 -0.88 -7.21 4.28
C ILE A 71 -2.19 -6.42 4.41
N ASN A 72 -3.34 -7.11 4.36
CA ASN A 72 -4.64 -6.47 4.54
C ASN A 72 -4.77 -5.83 5.92
N ASP A 73 -4.38 -6.54 6.99
CA ASP A 73 -4.40 -6.02 8.35
C ASP A 73 -3.47 -4.82 8.53
N GLY A 74 -2.28 -4.85 7.94
CA GLY A 74 -1.34 -3.72 7.96
C GLY A 74 -1.80 -2.50 7.14
N LEU A 75 -2.64 -2.70 6.11
CA LEU A 75 -3.24 -1.63 5.32
C LEU A 75 -4.50 -1.05 6.00
N MET A 76 -5.21 -1.86 6.78
CA MET A 76 -6.43 -1.48 7.50
C MET A 76 -6.15 -0.83 8.88
N GLY A 77 -4.90 -0.86 9.35
CA GLY A 77 -4.47 -0.33 10.65
C GLY A 77 -4.17 1.17 10.70
#